data_AF-A0A1G3BGX2-F1
#
_entry.id   AF-A0A1G3BGX2-F1
#
_cell.length_a   1.000
_cell.length_b   1.000
_cell.length_c   1.000
_cell.angle_alpha   90.00
_cell.angle_beta   90.00
_cell.angle_gamma   90.00
#
_symmetry.space_group_name_H-M   'P 1'
#
loop_
_entity.id
_entity.type
_entity.pdbx_description
1 polymer ?
#
loop_
_entity_poly.entity_id
_entity_poly.type
_entity_poly.pdbx_seq_one_letter_code
_entity_poly.pdbx_strand_id
1 'polypeptide(L)'
;MTVSVVQILGLLGGLLVMIAGFVGAYPVLKIKIPPGAVLDNSQITGALRFLIPYLRWSLILFAVGGILVLSAFAHYISLTGII
;
A
#
# COMPACT_ATOMS: atom_id res chain seq x y z
N MET A 1 16.10 -9.42 -23.25
CA MET A 1 16.30 -8.28 -22.32
C MET A 1 14.99 -7.70 -21.81
N THR A 2 13.90 -7.68 -22.59
CA THR A 2 12.61 -7.07 -22.21
C THR A 2 11.83 -7.84 -21.14
N VAL A 3 11.90 -9.17 -21.13
CA VAL A 3 11.26 -10.03 -20.10
C VAL A 3 11.81 -9.73 -18.70
N SER A 4 13.12 -9.47 -18.59
CA SER A 4 13.79 -9.12 -17.34
C SER A 4 13.30 -7.77 -16.79
N VAL A 5 13.00 -6.80 -17.66
CA VAL A 5 12.49 -5.48 -17.27
C VAL A 5 11.08 -5.58 -16.68
N VAL A 6 10.20 -6.39 -17.27
CA VAL A 6 8.85 -6.65 -16.76
C VAL A 6 8.90 -7.28 -15.37
N GLN A 7 9.77 -8.27 -15.18
CA GLN A 7 9.92 -8.96 -13.89
C GLN A 7 10.45 -8.02 -12.80
N ILE A 8 11.44 -7.18 -13.12
CA ILE A 8 12.00 -6.19 -12.17
C ILE A 8 10.94 -5.16 -11.78
N LEU A 9 10.21 -4.60 -12.75
CA LEU A 9 9.15 -3.62 -12.48
C LEU A 9 8.00 -4.23 -11.67
N GLY A 10 7.59 -5.45 -12.00
CA GLY A 10 6.57 -6.18 -11.25
C GLY A 10 7.00 -6.48 -9.81
N LEU A 11 8.26 -6.88 -9.61
CA LEU A 11 8.81 -7.21 -8.28
C LEU A 11 8.96 -5.95 -7.41
N LEU A 12 9.46 -4.84 -7.98
CA LEU A 12 9.55 -3.56 -7.29
C LEU A 12 8.17 -2.98 -6.95
N GLY A 13 7.22 -3.05 -7.89
CA GLY A 13 5.85 -2.61 -7.67
C GLY A 13 5.13 -3.43 -6.61
N GLY A 14 5.26 -4.77 -6.67
CA GLY A 14 4.72 -5.68 -5.66
C GLY A 14 5.32 -5.46 -4.27
N LEU A 15 6.64 -5.26 -4.19
CA LEU A 15 7.33 -4.93 -2.93
C LEU A 15 6.79 -3.63 -2.32
N LEU A 16 6.62 -2.59 -3.13
CA LEU A 16 6.07 -1.30 -2.69
C LEU A 16 4.63 -1.42 -2.18
N VAL A 17 3.79 -2.20 -2.86
CA VAL A 17 2.42 -2.50 -2.40
C VAL A 17 2.44 -3.28 -1.08
N MET A 18 3.36 -4.23 -0.92
CA MET A 18 3.49 -4.99 0.32
C MET A 18 3.91 -4.08 1.49
N ILE A 19 4.91 -3.22 1.28
CA ILE A 19 5.34 -2.22 2.27
C ILE A 19 4.19 -1.27 2.60
N ALA A 20 3.42 -0.82 1.60
CA ALA A 20 2.25 0.02 1.82
C ALA A 20 1.23 -0.62 2.76
N GLY A 21 0.94 -1.92 2.57
CA GLY A 21 0.06 -2.68 3.45
C GLY A 21 0.57 -2.74 4.90
N PHE A 22 1.87 -2.99 5.08
CA PHE A 22 2.49 -2.98 6.41
C PHE A 22 2.47 -1.60 7.08
N VAL A 23 2.76 -0.53 6.34
CA VAL A 23 2.73 0.85 6.86
C VAL A 23 1.31 1.26 7.26
N GLY A 24 0.30 0.84 6.50
CA GLY A 24 -1.12 1.10 6.81
C GLY A 24 -1.63 0.29 8.02
N ALA A 25 -1.15 -0.94 8.21
CA ALA A 25 -1.53 -1.79 9.33
C ALA A 25 -0.81 -1.42 10.65
N TYR A 26 0.39 -0.84 10.58
CA TYR A 26 1.22 -0.50 11.74
C TYR A 26 0.51 0.28 12.85
N PRO A 27 -0.21 1.38 12.57
CA PRO A 27 -0.84 2.13 13.65
C PRO A 27 -2.04 1.39 14.25
N VAL A 28 -2.74 0.54 13.48
CA VAL A 28 -3.84 -0.30 13.99
C VAL A 28 -3.30 -1.34 14.98
N LEU A 29 -2.14 -1.94 14.70
CA LEU A 29 -1.47 -2.90 15.58
C LEU A 29 -0.95 -2.27 16.88
N LYS A 30 -0.69 -0.95 16.88
CA LYS A 30 -0.23 -0.21 18.07
C LYS A 30 -1.35 0.29 18.96
N ILE A 31 -2.56 0.45 18.44
CA ILE A 31 -3.72 0.88 19.21
C ILE A 31 -4.21 -0.34 20.02
N LYS A 32 -3.64 -0.53 21.22
CA LYS A 32 -4.11 -1.51 22.20
C LYS A 32 -5.35 -0.96 22.89
N ILE A 33 -6.53 -1.17 22.28
CA ILE A 33 -7.81 -0.88 22.94
C ILE A 33 -8.14 -2.07 23.84
N PRO A 34 -8.33 -1.87 25.16
CA PRO A 34 -8.80 -2.93 26.04
C PRO A 34 -10.16 -3.45 25.55
N PRO A 35 -10.39 -4.77 25.49
CA PRO A 35 -11.70 -5.31 25.13
C PRO A 35 -12.75 -4.79 26.14
N GLY A 36 -13.80 -4.14 25.64
CA GLY A 36 -14.85 -3.53 26.46
C GLY A 36 -14.65 -2.05 26.83
N ALA A 37 -13.55 -1.42 26.40
CA ALA A 37 -13.38 0.02 26.58
C ALA A 37 -14.36 0.81 25.70
N VAL A 38 -15.25 1.58 26.33
CA VAL A 38 -16.10 2.55 25.65
C VAL A 38 -15.24 3.77 25.34
N LEU A 39 -14.82 3.89 24.08
CA LEU A 39 -14.04 5.03 23.61
C LEU A 39 -14.96 6.24 23.43
N ASP A 40 -14.62 7.35 24.08
CA ASP A 40 -15.31 8.61 23.86
C ASP A 40 -14.99 9.17 22.45
N ASN A 41 -15.90 9.96 21.89
CA ASN A 41 -15.75 10.56 20.56
C ASN A 41 -14.45 11.39 20.44
N SER A 42 -14.02 12.02 21.54
CA SER A 42 -12.75 12.75 21.62
C SER A 42 -11.52 11.85 21.41
N GLN A 43 -11.54 10.63 21.96
CA GLN A 43 -10.46 9.65 21.87
C GLN A 43 -10.39 9.02 20.46
N ILE A 44 -11.56 8.75 19.87
CA ILE A 44 -11.65 8.27 18.48
C ILE A 44 -11.07 9.32 17.53
N THR A 45 -11.46 10.58 17.69
CA THR A 45 -10.98 11.68 16.84
C THR A 45 -9.46 11.89 16.98
N GLY A 46 -8.92 11.76 18.20
CA GLY A 46 -7.48 11.81 18.45
C GLY A 46 -6.72 10.66 17.80
N ALA A 47 -7.22 9.43 17.93
CA ALA A 47 -6.64 8.26 17.27
C ALA A 47 -6.69 8.36 15.75
N LEU A 48 -7.79 8.87 15.18
CA LEU A 48 -7.93 9.10 13.75
C LEU A 48 -6.92 10.12 13.22
N ARG A 49 -6.74 11.23 13.94
CA ARG A 49 -5.73 12.26 13.58
C ARG A 49 -4.32 11.67 13.52
N PHE A 50 -4.00 10.75 14.43
CA PHE A 50 -2.73 10.05 14.41
C PHE A 50 -2.64 9.06 13.24
N LEU A 51 -3.76 8.41 12.86
CA LEU A 51 -3.83 7.42 11.77
C LEU A 51 -3.68 8.04 10.38
N ILE A 52 -4.27 9.23 10.15
CA ILE A 52 -4.32 9.92 8.86
C ILE A 52 -2.96 10.00 8.15
N PRO A 53 -1.86 10.46 8.77
CA PRO A 53 -0.57 10.55 8.08
C PRO A 53 -0.06 9.17 7.63
N TYR A 54 -0.19 8.12 8.45
CA TYR A 54 0.23 6.76 8.08
C TYR A 54 -0.62 6.18 6.94
N LEU A 55 -1.93 6.39 6.99
CA LEU A 55 -2.85 6.02 5.92
C LEU A 55 -2.52 6.75 4.63
N ARG A 56 -2.19 8.04 4.70
CA ARG A 56 -1.81 8.84 3.54
C ARG A 56 -0.51 8.34 2.91
N TRP A 57 0.50 8.02 3.72
CA TRP A 57 1.74 7.41 3.24
C TRP A 57 1.53 6.01 2.66
N SER A 58 0.72 5.18 3.31
CA SER A 58 0.32 3.87 2.79
C SER A 58 -0.36 3.99 1.44
N LEU A 59 -1.32 4.90 1.28
CA LEU A 59 -2.01 5.15 0.01
C LEU A 59 -1.05 5.65 -1.09
N ILE A 60 -0.10 6.53 -0.76
CA ILE A 60 0.91 7.00 -1.72
C ILE A 60 1.79 5.83 -2.17
N LEU A 61 2.31 5.03 -1.24
CA LEU A 61 3.14 3.85 -1.56
C LEU A 61 2.36 2.82 -2.38
N PHE A 62 1.08 2.62 -2.06
CA PHE A 62 0.19 1.74 -2.81
C PHE A 62 -0.03 2.25 -4.23
N ALA A 63 -0.28 3.55 -4.41
CA ALA A 63 -0.46 4.16 -5.73
C ALA A 63 0.82 4.05 -6.58
N VAL A 64 1.98 4.36 -6.00
CA VAL A 64 3.28 4.24 -6.68
C VAL A 64 3.59 2.80 -7.06
N GLY A 65 3.41 1.86 -6.11
CA GLY A 65 3.58 0.43 -6.37
C GLY A 65 2.61 -0.09 -7.44
N GLY A 66 1.35 0.33 -7.36
CA GLY A 66 0.32 0.00 -8.34
C GLY A 66 0.64 0.50 -9.75
N ILE A 67 1.13 1.74 -9.90
CA ILE A 67 1.57 2.30 -11.18
C ILE A 67 2.72 1.47 -11.76
N LEU A 68 3.67 1.04 -10.94
CA LEU A 68 4.79 0.19 -11.39
C LEU A 68 4.31 -1.17 -11.86
N VAL A 69 3.37 -1.81 -11.16
CA VAL A 69 2.76 -3.08 -11.57
C VAL A 69 1.95 -2.91 -12.86
N LEU A 70 1.14 -1.86 -12.97
CA LEU A 70 0.38 -1.54 -14.19
C LEU A 70 1.29 -1.28 -15.38
N SER A 71 2.40 -0.55 -15.18
CA SER A 71 3.40 -0.30 -16.21
C SER A 71 4.10 -1.59 -16.67
N ALA A 72 4.45 -2.47 -15.72
CA ALA A 72 4.98 -3.79 -16.01
C ALA A 72 3.99 -4.63 -16.83
N PHE A 73 2.72 -4.60 -16.45
CA PHE A 73 1.65 -5.31 -17.14
C PHE A 73 1.42 -4.76 -18.56
N ALA A 74 1.41 -3.44 -18.74
CA ALA A 74 1.30 -2.81 -20.05
C ALA A 74 2.48 -3.20 -20.97
N HIS A 75 3.71 -3.21 -20.44
CA HIS A 75 4.88 -3.69 -21.19
C HIS A 75 4.77 -5.17 -21.53
N TYR A 76 4.27 -6.00 -20.62
CA TYR A 76 4.06 -7.42 -20.88
C TYR A 76 3.06 -7.66 -22.01
N ILE A 77 1.93 -6.94 -22.02
CA ILE A 77 0.93 -7.01 -23.11
C ILE A 77 1.56 -6.58 -24.44
N SER A 78 2.27 -5.44 -24.45
CA SER A 78 2.97 -4.94 -25.64
C SER A 78 3.98 -5.96 -26.20
N LEU A 79 4.65 -6.72 -25.35
CA LEU A 79 5.62 -7.75 -25.74
C LEU A 79 4.96 -9.04 -26.22
N THR A 80 3.79 -9.38 -25.71
CA THR A 80 3.09 -10.64 -26.03
C THR A 80 2.12 -10.51 -27.21
N GLY A 81 1.87 -9.30 -27.70
CA GLY A 81 1.02 -9.07 -28.89
C GLY A 81 -0.44 -9.45 -28.66
N ILE A 82 -0.92 -9.40 -27.40
CA ILE A 82 -2.34 -9.63 -27.06
C ILE A 82 -3.21 -8.41 -27.47
N ILE A 83 -2.59 -7.42 -28.12
CA ILE A 83 -3.23 -6.32 -28.88
C ILE A 83 -2.46 -6.17 -30.20
#